data_AF-A0A4Q5QNK5-F1
#
_entry.id   AF-A0A4Q5QNK5-F1
#
_cell.length_a   1.000
_cell.length_b   1.000
_cell.length_c   1.000
_cell.angle_alpha   90.00
_cell.angle_beta   90.00
_cell.angle_gamma   90.00
#
_symmetry.space_group_name_H-M   'P 1'
#
loop_
_entity.id
_entity.type
_entity.pdbx_description
1 polymer ?
#
loop_
_entity_poly.entity_id
_entity_poly.type
_entity_poly.pdbx_seq_one_letter_code
_entity_poly.pdbx_strand_id
1 'polypeptide(L)'
;MSSTAGADCVRAALQELAGASDLESSEASYDRMLDAIGHNHSGSLHRSALPAVDDLLAIACTGRAWSADAALDVLIEITTSFELKFEVARDHTDVQRFKRSLIAAVATRRDEIARLATTASQQRTRARGAELGAALSDAGIDP
;
A
#
# COMPACT_ATOMS: atom_id res chain seq x y z
N MET A 1 -10.16 20.45 12.18
CA MET A 1 -8.72 20.74 12.33
C MET A 1 -7.82 19.55 11.93
N SER A 2 -8.22 18.68 10.99
CA SER A 2 -7.57 17.35 10.86
C SER A 2 -7.05 16.98 9.46
N SER A 3 -6.66 17.95 8.61
CA SER A 3 -6.05 17.62 7.30
C SER A 3 -4.53 17.58 7.32
N THR A 4 -3.88 18.40 8.14
CA THR A 4 -2.41 18.52 8.17
C THR A 4 -1.77 17.40 8.98
N ALA A 5 -2.32 17.11 10.17
CA ALA A 5 -1.82 16.05 11.04
C ALA A 5 -1.83 14.67 10.36
N GLY A 6 -2.86 14.35 9.58
CA GLY A 6 -2.91 13.08 8.83
C GLY A 6 -1.87 12.99 7.72
N ALA A 7 -1.65 14.09 6.98
CA ALA A 7 -0.61 14.15 5.95
C ALA A 7 0.81 14.07 6.54
N ASP A 8 1.00 14.63 7.74
CA ASP A 8 2.28 14.58 8.46
C ASP A 8 2.57 13.17 8.99
N CYS A 9 1.57 12.47 9.51
CA CYS A 9 1.69 11.06 9.92
C CYS A 9 2.03 10.15 8.74
N VAL A 10 1.36 10.31 7.59
CA VAL A 10 1.65 9.50 6.39
C VAL A 10 3.07 9.75 5.91
N ARG A 11 3.53 11.00 5.89
CA ARG A 11 4.89 11.33 5.48
C ARG A 11 5.94 10.72 6.42
N ALA A 12 5.72 10.80 7.73
CA ALA A 12 6.61 10.19 8.71
C ALA A 12 6.68 8.67 8.53
N ALA A 13 5.52 8.00 8.38
CA ALA A 13 5.46 6.57 8.15
C ALA A 13 6.17 6.14 6.85
N LEU A 14 6.01 6.90 5.75
CA LEU A 14 6.73 6.67 4.50
C LEU A 14 8.26 6.77 4.67
N GLN A 15 8.73 7.76 5.45
CA GLN A 15 10.16 7.93 5.72
C GLN A 15 10.72 6.75 6.54
N GLU A 16 9.97 6.27 7.53
CA GLU A 16 10.35 5.11 8.33
C GLU A 16 10.37 3.84 7.48
N LEU A 17 9.37 3.65 6.63
CA LEU A 17 9.26 2.50 5.73
C LEU A 17 10.42 2.47 4.72
N ALA A 18 10.76 3.62 4.12
CA ALA A 18 11.94 3.75 3.25
C ALA A 18 13.27 3.49 4.00
N GLY A 19 13.30 3.72 5.31
CA GLY A 19 14.47 3.51 6.17
C GLY A 19 14.62 2.08 6.72
N ALA A 20 13.61 1.21 6.59
CA ALA A 20 13.63 -0.12 7.19
C ALA A 20 14.79 -0.97 6.65
N SER A 21 15.59 -1.52 7.58
CA SER A 21 16.83 -2.24 7.28
C SER A 21 16.89 -3.66 7.83
N ASP A 22 15.91 -4.05 8.63
CA ASP A 22 15.78 -5.35 9.27
C ASP A 22 14.29 -5.71 9.44
N LEU A 23 14.03 -6.92 9.91
CA LEU A 23 12.67 -7.42 10.11
C LEU A 23 11.88 -6.56 11.10
N GLU A 24 12.50 -6.16 12.21
CA GLU A 24 11.84 -5.39 13.26
C GLU A 24 11.41 -4.00 12.77
N SER A 25 12.31 -3.27 12.09
CA SER A 25 11.98 -1.98 11.48
C SER A 25 11.00 -2.11 10.31
N SER A 26 11.04 -3.21 9.56
CA SER A 26 10.06 -3.53 8.51
C SER A 26 8.66 -3.66 9.08
N GLU A 27 8.49 -4.46 10.13
CA GLU A 27 7.19 -4.72 10.77
C GLU A 27 6.66 -3.44 11.45
N ALA A 28 7.51 -2.73 12.19
CA ALA A 28 7.12 -1.49 12.86
C ALA A 28 6.71 -0.39 11.88
N SER A 29 7.41 -0.25 10.75
CA SER A 29 7.07 0.75 9.72
C SER A 29 5.83 0.37 8.93
N TYR A 30 5.61 -0.93 8.67
CA TYR A 30 4.36 -1.45 8.11
C TYR A 30 3.15 -1.08 8.98
N ASP A 31 3.20 -1.39 10.28
CA ASP A 31 2.08 -1.11 11.20
C ASP A 31 1.79 0.39 11.28
N ARG A 32 2.82 1.23 11.41
CA ARG A 32 2.67 2.69 11.43
C ARG A 32 2.10 3.24 10.14
N MET A 33 2.48 2.66 9.00
CA MET A 33 1.93 3.08 7.71
C MET A 33 0.45 2.74 7.61
N LEU A 34 0.05 1.53 8.04
CA LEU A 34 -1.36 1.14 8.08
C LEU A 34 -2.19 2.05 9.00
N ASP A 35 -1.67 2.40 10.17
CA ASP A 35 -2.33 3.34 11.08
C ASP A 35 -2.39 4.78 10.53
N ALA A 36 -1.43 5.17 9.70
CA ALA A 36 -1.42 6.50 9.08
C ALA A 36 -2.46 6.61 7.94
N ILE A 37 -2.60 5.56 7.14
CA ILE A 37 -3.50 5.53 5.98
C ILE A 37 -4.87 4.92 6.28
N GLY A 38 -5.10 4.43 7.49
CA GLY A 38 -6.35 3.82 7.91
C GLY A 38 -6.35 3.44 9.38
N HIS A 39 -7.40 2.74 9.79
CA HIS A 39 -7.42 2.03 11.06
C HIS A 39 -7.33 0.55 10.75
N ASN A 40 -6.13 -0.01 10.95
CA ASN A 40 -5.82 -1.42 10.69
C ASN A 40 -6.85 -2.35 11.35
N HIS A 41 -7.19 -2.08 12.62
CA HIS A 41 -8.16 -2.88 13.38
C HIS A 41 -9.63 -2.77 12.94
N SER A 42 -10.04 -1.69 12.26
CA SER A 42 -11.43 -1.53 11.78
C SER A 42 -11.58 -1.81 10.28
N GLY A 43 -10.49 -2.17 9.60
CA GLY A 43 -10.45 -2.38 8.15
C GLY A 43 -10.79 -1.13 7.34
N SER A 44 -10.61 0.07 7.90
CA SER A 44 -11.07 1.34 7.31
C SER A 44 -9.91 2.16 6.75
N LEU A 45 -9.99 2.65 5.50
CA LEU A 45 -8.96 3.55 4.94
C LEU A 45 -9.35 5.03 5.06
N HIS A 46 -8.35 5.85 5.34
CA HIS A 46 -8.41 7.30 5.23
C HIS A 46 -8.25 7.73 3.76
N ARG A 47 -8.76 8.92 3.42
CA ARG A 47 -8.58 9.50 2.07
C ARG A 47 -7.11 9.75 1.72
N SER A 48 -6.23 9.84 2.71
CA SER A 48 -4.78 9.97 2.56
C SER A 48 -4.10 8.70 2.02
N ALA A 49 -4.78 7.55 1.99
CA ALA A 49 -4.23 6.33 1.41
C ALA A 49 -3.92 6.47 -0.08
N LEU A 50 -4.79 7.16 -0.84
CA LEU A 50 -4.63 7.27 -2.29
C LEU A 50 -3.38 8.08 -2.70
N PRO A 51 -3.12 9.28 -2.14
CA PRO A 51 -1.86 9.98 -2.38
C PRO A 51 -0.60 9.21 -1.98
N ALA A 52 -0.68 8.29 -1.01
CA ALA A 52 0.47 7.52 -0.55
C ALA A 52 0.87 6.38 -1.50
N VAL A 53 -0.01 5.98 -2.43
CA VAL A 53 0.22 4.85 -3.33
C VAL A 53 1.48 5.05 -4.17
N ASP A 54 1.70 6.25 -4.71
CA ASP A 54 2.86 6.51 -5.58
C ASP A 54 4.19 6.39 -4.81
N ASP A 55 4.24 6.90 -3.58
CA ASP A 55 5.42 6.80 -2.73
C ASP A 55 5.67 5.34 -2.30
N LEU A 56 4.62 4.59 -1.96
CA LEU A 56 4.73 3.17 -1.65
C LEU A 56 5.23 2.36 -2.85
N LEU A 57 4.74 2.63 -4.06
CA LEU A 57 5.22 1.99 -5.28
C LEU A 57 6.69 2.32 -5.54
N ALA A 58 7.10 3.58 -5.33
CA ALA A 58 8.49 3.98 -5.46
C ALA A 58 9.39 3.22 -4.47
N ILE A 59 8.98 3.09 -3.21
CA ILE A 59 9.73 2.32 -2.20
C ILE A 59 9.75 0.83 -2.56
N ALA A 60 8.63 0.24 -2.99
CA ALA A 60 8.57 -1.15 -3.42
C ALA A 60 9.53 -1.45 -4.59
N CYS A 61 9.64 -0.52 -5.54
CA CYS A 61 10.43 -0.71 -6.76
C CYS A 61 11.92 -0.36 -6.61
N THR A 62 12.26 0.57 -5.72
CA THR A 62 13.63 1.10 -5.58
C THR A 62 14.27 0.82 -4.22
N GLY A 63 13.47 0.42 -3.24
CA GLY A 63 13.90 0.09 -1.89
C GLY A 63 14.74 -1.17 -1.83
N ARG A 64 15.41 -1.34 -0.69
CA ARG A 64 16.18 -2.55 -0.39
C ARG A 64 15.33 -3.50 0.43
N ALA A 65 15.34 -4.78 0.07
CA ALA A 65 14.95 -5.90 0.95
C ALA A 65 13.72 -5.59 1.82
N TRP A 66 13.94 -5.31 3.11
CA TRP A 66 12.94 -5.01 4.12
C TRP A 66 12.04 -3.81 3.80
N SER A 67 12.60 -2.70 3.33
CA SER A 67 11.79 -1.53 2.91
C SER A 67 10.87 -1.86 1.72
N ALA A 68 11.38 -2.61 0.73
CA ALA A 68 10.58 -3.02 -0.42
C ALA A 68 9.49 -4.03 -0.01
N ASP A 69 9.82 -4.97 0.87
CA ASP A 69 8.87 -5.94 1.41
C ASP A 69 7.76 -5.27 2.21
N ALA A 70 8.09 -4.34 3.11
CA ALA A 70 7.11 -3.58 3.87
C ALA A 70 6.17 -2.78 2.95
N ALA A 71 6.72 -2.15 1.91
CA ALA A 71 5.92 -1.37 0.96
C ALA A 71 4.95 -2.28 0.19
N LEU A 72 5.42 -3.44 -0.27
CA LEU A 72 4.57 -4.43 -0.93
C LEU A 72 3.50 -4.99 0.01
N ASP A 73 3.83 -5.29 1.27
CA ASP A 73 2.88 -5.75 2.28
C ASP A 73 1.77 -4.69 2.49
N VAL A 74 2.10 -3.39 2.58
CA VAL A 74 1.10 -2.31 2.66
C VAL A 74 0.24 -2.24 1.39
N LEU A 75 0.86 -2.30 0.20
CA LEU A 75 0.15 -2.24 -1.08
C LEU A 75 -0.83 -3.41 -1.26
N ILE A 76 -0.44 -4.61 -0.81
CA ILE A 76 -1.33 -5.77 -0.78
C ILE A 76 -2.49 -5.48 0.15
N GLU A 77 -2.23 -5.09 1.40
CA GLU A 77 -3.27 -4.89 2.39
C GLU A 77 -4.35 -3.88 1.92
N ILE A 78 -3.93 -2.73 1.38
CA ILE A 78 -4.87 -1.71 0.88
C ILE A 78 -5.66 -2.13 -0.37
N THR A 79 -5.19 -3.14 -1.11
CA THR A 79 -5.87 -3.64 -2.31
C THR A 79 -6.76 -4.87 -2.01
N THR A 80 -6.35 -5.73 -1.08
CA THR A 80 -7.01 -7.02 -0.80
C THR A 80 -7.86 -7.01 0.48
N SER A 81 -7.32 -6.50 1.58
CA SER A 81 -7.84 -6.76 2.93
C SER A 81 -8.77 -5.68 3.49
N PHE A 82 -8.58 -4.41 3.13
CA PHE A 82 -9.42 -3.34 3.67
C PHE A 82 -10.88 -3.44 3.17
N GLU A 83 -11.80 -3.76 4.09
CA GLU A 83 -13.22 -3.48 3.95
C GLU A 83 -13.44 -1.98 4.13
N LEU A 84 -13.27 -1.20 3.07
CA LEU A 84 -13.44 0.26 3.10
C LEU A 84 -14.74 0.70 3.80
N LYS A 85 -14.66 0.91 5.10
CA LYS A 85 -15.66 1.53 5.95
C LYS A 85 -15.18 2.95 6.14
N PHE A 86 -15.64 3.85 5.30
CA PHE A 86 -15.38 5.24 5.58
C PHE A 86 -16.28 5.68 6.73
N GLU A 87 -15.68 6.22 7.80
CA GLU A 87 -16.42 6.99 8.82
C GLU A 87 -17.27 8.13 8.21
N VAL A 88 -17.00 8.52 6.96
CA VAL A 88 -17.60 9.69 6.28
C VAL A 88 -18.20 9.38 4.90
N ALA A 89 -18.19 8.13 4.40
CA ALA A 89 -18.85 7.86 3.11
C ALA A 89 -20.36 7.85 3.31
N ARG A 90 -21.03 8.70 2.53
CA ARG A 90 -22.49 8.84 2.58
C ARG A 90 -23.23 7.69 1.91
N ASP A 91 -22.52 6.89 1.09
CA ASP A 91 -23.07 5.76 0.33
C ASP A 91 -21.97 4.74 -0.06
N HIS A 92 -22.36 3.46 -0.19
CA HIS A 92 -21.53 2.33 -0.62
C HIS A 92 -20.91 2.54 -2.02
N THR A 93 -21.52 3.35 -2.87
CA THR A 93 -20.98 3.68 -4.20
C THR A 93 -19.64 4.42 -4.12
N ASP A 94 -19.49 5.34 -3.16
CA ASP A 94 -18.26 6.13 -2.99
C ASP A 94 -17.12 5.28 -2.46
N VAL A 95 -17.44 4.34 -1.56
CA VAL A 95 -16.54 3.29 -1.08
C VAL A 95 -15.94 2.50 -2.25
N GLN A 96 -16.80 1.96 -3.11
CA GLN A 96 -16.36 1.15 -4.25
C GLN A 96 -15.62 1.97 -5.31
N ARG A 97 -15.95 3.25 -5.50
CA ARG A 97 -15.20 4.15 -6.39
C ARG A 97 -13.80 4.41 -5.86
N PHE A 98 -13.65 4.65 -4.55
CA PHE A 98 -12.34 4.83 -3.95
C PHE A 98 -11.49 3.56 -4.02
N LYS A 99 -12.06 2.38 -3.75
CA LYS A 99 -11.36 1.09 -3.91
C LYS A 99 -10.79 0.94 -5.31
N ARG A 100 -11.64 1.16 -6.32
CA ARG A 100 -11.22 1.09 -7.73
C ARG A 100 -10.15 2.12 -8.06
N SER A 101 -10.21 3.32 -7.48
CA SER A 101 -9.19 4.35 -7.69
C SER A 101 -7.84 3.95 -7.09
N LEU A 102 -7.83 3.34 -5.90
CA LEU A 102 -6.63 2.78 -5.29
C LEU A 102 -6.04 1.66 -6.12
N ILE A 103 -6.85 0.67 -6.50
CA ILE A 103 -6.41 -0.47 -7.31
C ILE A 103 -5.87 0.04 -8.66
N ALA A 104 -6.57 0.97 -9.31
CA ALA A 104 -6.11 1.57 -10.56
C ALA A 104 -4.79 2.32 -10.39
N ALA A 105 -4.60 3.07 -9.29
CA ALA A 105 -3.34 3.73 -9.01
C ALA A 105 -2.18 2.73 -8.86
N VAL A 106 -2.39 1.62 -8.14
CA VAL A 106 -1.39 0.54 -8.03
C VAL A 106 -1.13 -0.12 -9.40
N ALA A 107 -2.18 -0.35 -10.19
CA ALA A 107 -2.10 -0.97 -11.51
C ALA A 107 -1.28 -0.14 -12.53
N THR A 108 -1.11 1.18 -12.32
CA THR A 108 -0.27 2.02 -13.20
C THR A 108 1.20 1.54 -13.27
N ARG A 109 1.65 0.79 -12.26
CA ARG A 109 3.01 0.22 -12.16
C ARG A 109 3.03 -1.31 -12.32
N ARG A 110 2.00 -1.91 -12.93
CA ARG A 110 1.86 -3.38 -13.07
C ARG A 110 3.11 -4.06 -13.64
N ASP A 111 3.72 -3.48 -14.67
CA ASP A 111 4.93 -4.04 -15.29
C ASP A 111 6.14 -4.00 -14.35
N GLU A 112 6.26 -2.98 -13.51
CA GLU A 112 7.31 -2.89 -12.48
C GLU A 112 7.10 -3.93 -11.39
N ILE A 113 5.85 -4.09 -10.92
CA ILE A 113 5.48 -5.12 -9.95
C ILE A 113 5.77 -6.54 -10.51
N ALA A 114 5.43 -6.79 -11.78
CA ALA A 114 5.74 -8.05 -12.45
C ALA A 114 7.25 -8.30 -12.59
N ARG A 115 8.04 -7.24 -12.81
CA ARG A 115 9.51 -7.34 -12.79
C ARG A 115 10.03 -7.66 -11.40
N LEU A 116 9.50 -7.05 -10.33
CA LEU A 116 9.91 -7.39 -8.95
C LEU A 116 9.66 -8.87 -8.64
N ALA A 117 8.52 -9.41 -9.07
CA ALA A 117 8.15 -10.82 -8.88
C ALA A 117 9.17 -11.82 -9.47
N THR A 118 9.93 -11.40 -10.48
CA THR A 118 10.87 -12.27 -11.21
C THR A 118 12.33 -11.94 -10.94
N THR A 119 12.67 -10.67 -10.70
CA THR A 119 14.05 -10.18 -10.67
C THR A 119 14.57 -9.81 -9.28
N ALA A 120 13.70 -9.65 -8.28
CA ALA A 120 14.15 -9.29 -6.94
C ALA A 120 15.04 -10.39 -6.34
N SER A 121 16.14 -9.98 -5.70
CA SER A 121 17.14 -10.89 -5.14
C SER A 121 16.59 -11.70 -3.96
N GLN A 122 15.70 -11.11 -3.17
CA GLN A 122 15.06 -11.77 -2.05
C GLN A 122 13.81 -12.55 -2.49
N GLN A 123 13.68 -13.77 -1.97
CA GLN A 123 12.53 -14.63 -2.26
C GLN A 123 11.22 -14.04 -1.74
N ARG A 124 11.24 -13.38 -0.58
CA ARG A 124 10.05 -12.74 0.00
C ARG A 124 9.53 -11.62 -0.91
N THR A 125 10.39 -10.70 -1.34
CA THR A 125 10.02 -9.63 -2.30
C THR A 125 9.41 -10.18 -3.58
N ARG A 126 9.99 -11.25 -4.14
CA ARG A 126 9.42 -11.91 -5.32
C ARG A 126 8.02 -12.46 -5.07
N ALA A 127 7.82 -13.15 -3.94
CA ALA A 127 6.54 -13.72 -3.57
C ALA A 127 5.47 -12.62 -3.41
N ARG A 128 5.80 -11.52 -2.73
CA ARG A 128 4.88 -10.38 -2.55
C ARG A 128 4.60 -9.63 -3.84
N GLY A 129 5.59 -9.45 -4.71
CA GLY A 129 5.37 -8.90 -6.04
C GLY A 129 4.41 -9.76 -6.88
N ALA A 130 4.54 -11.09 -6.80
CA ALA A 130 3.64 -12.01 -7.49
C ALA A 130 2.21 -11.97 -6.90
N GLU A 131 2.08 -11.93 -5.57
CA GLU A 131 0.81 -11.82 -4.87
C GLU A 131 0.07 -10.52 -5.23
N LEU A 132 0.77 -9.39 -5.20
CA LEU A 132 0.21 -8.11 -5.62
C LEU A 132 -0.21 -8.15 -7.10
N GLY A 133 0.62 -8.72 -7.97
CA GLY A 133 0.27 -8.90 -9.39
C GLY A 133 -0.99 -9.77 -9.61
N ALA A 134 -1.17 -10.81 -8.80
CA ALA A 134 -2.37 -11.65 -8.82
C ALA A 134 -3.60 -10.87 -8.34
N ALA A 135 -3.49 -10.16 -7.22
CA ALA A 135 -4.57 -9.32 -6.68
C ALA A 135 -5.06 -8.26 -7.68
N LEU A 136 -4.14 -7.63 -8.41
CA LEU A 136 -4.49 -6.67 -9.47
C LEU A 136 -5.22 -7.33 -10.64
N SER A 137 -4.84 -8.56 -10.99
CA SER A 137 -5.48 -9.31 -12.08
C SER A 137 -6.89 -9.75 -11.71
N ASP A 138 -7.10 -10.21 -10.48
CA ASP A 138 -8.40 -10.63 -9.95
C ASP A 138 -9.38 -9.45 -9.81
N ALA A 139 -8.86 -8.24 -9.58
CA ALA A 139 -9.67 -7.02 -9.53
C ALA A 139 -10.27 -6.61 -10.88
N GLY A 140 -9.88 -7.26 -11.99
CA GLY A 140 -10.44 -7.03 -13.32
C GLY A 140 -10.19 -5.61 -13.87
N ILE A 141 -9.17 -4.92 -13.37
CA ILE A 141 -8.76 -3.61 -13.88
C ILE A 141 -7.72 -3.82 -14.97
N ASP A 142 -8.15 -3.72 -16.22
CA ASP A 142 -7.25 -3.50 -17.36
C ASP A 142 -6.83 -2.02 -17.37
N PRO A 143 -5.56 -1.69 -17.63
CA PRO A 143 -5.05 -0.32 -17.58
C PRO A 143 -5.68 0.61 -18.63
#